data_AF-A0AAW4XYW8-F1
#
_entry.id   AF-A0AAW4XYW8-F1
#
_cell.length_a   1.000
_cell.length_b   1.000
_cell.length_c   1.000
_cell.angle_alpha   90.00
_cell.angle_beta   90.00
_cell.angle_gamma   90.00
#
_symmetry.space_group_name_H-M   'P 1'
#
loop_
_entity.id
_entity.type
_entity.pdbx_description
1 polymer ?
#
loop_
_entity_poly.entity_id
_entity_poly.type
_entity_poly.pdbx_seq_one_letter_code
_entity_poly.pdbx_strand_id
1 'polypeptide(L)'
;MLKRLSLVTLLILCSYGYTSASSEEKNPSLQFANAMMICNSHALFQHMYAQGGDLPGVPKAANYKDLAYQAAGKIYVNERLESRGIRDLAIQQFEAEVNKKSFNSLNESEQEDHINATWATIIRRCNEVATAGKGIDKIKKQPAPSWQSPNTR
;
A
#
# COMPACT_ATOMS: atom_id res chain seq x y z
N MET A 1 -13.45 67.61 6.87
CA MET A 1 -13.03 67.00 5.59
C MET A 1 -11.94 65.98 5.87
N LEU A 2 -12.07 64.77 5.29
CA LEU A 2 -11.06 63.69 5.18
C LEU A 2 -10.60 63.04 6.51
N LYS A 3 -10.44 61.72 6.65
CA LYS A 3 -10.69 60.55 5.80
C LYS A 3 -10.60 59.33 6.73
N ARG A 4 -11.53 58.38 6.56
CA ARG A 4 -11.44 57.01 7.09
C ARG A 4 -10.28 56.25 6.42
N LEU A 5 -10.02 55.05 6.92
CA LEU A 5 -9.15 53.97 6.44
C LEU A 5 -7.77 53.89 7.11
N SER A 6 -7.68 53.09 8.18
CA SER A 6 -6.51 52.23 8.38
C SER A 6 -6.90 50.82 7.96
N LEU A 7 -6.30 50.47 6.82
CA LEU A 7 -6.31 49.22 6.09
C LEU A 7 -5.98 48.06 7.04
N VAL A 8 -6.90 47.10 7.16
CA VAL A 8 -6.60 45.77 7.72
C VAL A 8 -5.70 45.07 6.70
N THR A 9 -4.41 44.99 6.99
CA THR A 9 -3.42 44.30 6.17
C THR A 9 -3.61 42.79 6.29
N LEU A 10 -4.45 42.24 5.40
CA LEU A 10 -4.58 40.81 5.15
C LEU A 10 -3.42 40.36 4.26
N LEU A 11 -2.25 40.08 4.85
CA LEU A 11 -1.17 39.35 4.18
C LEU A 11 -1.35 37.86 4.47
N ILE A 12 -2.20 37.24 3.66
CA ILE A 12 -2.24 35.78 3.50
C ILE A 12 -0.88 35.37 2.96
N LEU A 13 -0.06 34.80 3.84
CA LEU A 13 1.09 33.98 3.48
C LEU A 13 0.55 32.81 2.63
N CYS A 14 0.52 33.01 1.31
CA CYS A 14 0.58 31.93 0.34
C CYS A 14 1.93 31.24 0.51
N SER A 15 2.04 30.46 1.58
CA SER A 15 2.92 29.30 1.61
C SER A 15 2.34 28.37 0.55
N TYR A 16 2.77 28.59 -0.70
CA TYR A 16 2.63 27.60 -1.76
C TYR A 16 3.34 26.36 -1.24
N GLY A 17 2.56 25.52 -0.56
CA GLY A 17 2.94 24.15 -0.32
C GLY A 17 3.33 23.61 -1.66
N TYR A 18 4.56 23.09 -1.72
CA TYR A 18 5.01 22.23 -2.79
C TYR A 18 3.96 21.13 -2.96
N THR A 19 3.02 21.31 -3.88
CA THR A 19 2.29 20.20 -4.47
C THR A 19 3.26 19.56 -5.45
N SER A 20 4.24 18.83 -4.91
CA SER A 20 4.93 17.79 -5.65
C SER A 20 3.87 16.73 -5.97
N ALA A 21 3.15 16.93 -7.07
CA ALA A 21 2.39 15.87 -7.72
C ALA A 21 3.39 14.72 -7.93
N SER A 22 3.24 13.68 -7.11
CA SER A 22 4.27 12.68 -6.89
C SER A 22 4.52 11.91 -8.18
N SER A 23 5.71 12.07 -8.77
CA SER A 23 6.20 11.26 -9.89
C SER A 23 6.21 9.75 -9.58
N GLU A 24 6.05 9.38 -8.32
CA GLU A 24 5.80 8.03 -7.82
C GLU A 24 4.60 7.36 -8.48
N GLU A 25 3.54 8.11 -8.79
CA GLU A 25 2.28 7.59 -9.30
C GLU A 25 2.37 7.14 -10.78
N LYS A 26 3.48 7.42 -11.47
CA LYS A 26 3.69 6.98 -12.88
C LYS A 26 4.68 5.83 -13.04
N ASN A 27 5.36 5.37 -11.99
CA ASN A 27 6.33 4.28 -12.10
C ASN A 27 5.67 2.92 -11.80
N PRO A 28 5.49 2.04 -12.80
CA PRO A 28 4.83 0.75 -12.61
C PRO A 28 5.53 -0.16 -11.59
N SER A 29 6.86 -0.05 -11.44
CA SER A 29 7.62 -0.81 -10.45
C SER A 29 7.33 -0.34 -9.02
N LEU A 30 7.19 0.98 -8.81
CA LEU A 30 6.83 1.54 -7.51
C LEU A 30 5.37 1.23 -7.16
N GLN A 31 4.45 1.33 -8.14
CA GLN A 31 3.05 0.92 -7.94
C GLN A 31 2.93 -0.55 -7.54
N PHE A 32 3.65 -1.44 -8.24
CA PHE A 32 3.66 -2.86 -7.89
C PHE A 32 4.29 -3.10 -6.52
N ALA A 33 5.40 -2.44 -6.18
CA ALA A 33 5.99 -2.53 -4.85
C ALA A 33 5.03 -2.07 -3.74
N ASN A 34 4.32 -0.95 -3.95
CA ASN A 34 3.30 -0.45 -3.03
C ASN A 34 2.16 -1.45 -2.85
N ALA A 35 1.67 -2.05 -3.94
CA ALA A 35 0.66 -3.10 -3.87
C ALA A 35 1.16 -4.32 -3.07
N MET A 36 2.40 -4.75 -3.28
CA MET A 36 3.01 -5.85 -2.53
C MET A 36 3.23 -5.51 -1.06
N MET A 37 3.58 -4.27 -0.71
CA MET A 37 3.65 -3.84 0.68
C MET A 37 2.27 -3.89 1.37
N ILE A 38 1.21 -3.45 0.69
CA ILE A 38 -0.17 -3.56 1.19
C ILE A 38 -0.56 -5.04 1.36
N CYS A 39 -0.27 -5.88 0.38
CA CYS A 39 -0.52 -7.32 0.46
C CYS A 39 0.26 -8.01 1.59
N ASN A 40 1.49 -7.56 1.86
CA ASN A 40 2.27 -8.04 2.99
C ASN A 40 1.62 -7.67 4.33
N SER A 41 1.07 -6.45 4.45
CA SER A 41 0.31 -6.04 5.64
C SER A 41 -0.94 -6.90 5.84
N HIS A 42 -1.69 -7.22 4.78
CA HIS A 42 -2.83 -8.14 4.85
C HIS A 42 -2.43 -9.53 5.34
N ALA A 43 -1.34 -10.09 4.81
CA ALA A 43 -0.82 -11.38 5.28
C ALA A 43 -0.41 -11.35 6.76
N LEU A 44 0.20 -10.25 7.22
CA LEU A 44 0.54 -10.07 8.63
C LEU A 44 -0.73 -9.97 9.51
N PHE A 45 -1.73 -9.21 9.10
CA PHE A 45 -3.00 -9.09 9.83
C PHE A 45 -3.73 -10.42 9.93
N GLN A 46 -3.80 -11.18 8.84
CA GLN A 46 -4.35 -12.52 8.84
C GLN A 46 -3.57 -13.45 9.78
N HIS A 47 -2.24 -13.41 9.77
CA HIS A 47 -1.41 -14.21 10.66
C HIS A 47 -1.65 -13.86 12.14
N MET A 48 -1.79 -12.57 12.47
CA MET A 48 -2.12 -12.14 13.84
C MET A 48 -3.52 -12.55 14.25
N TYR A 49 -4.51 -12.42 13.36
CA TYR A 49 -5.89 -12.87 13.60
C TYR A 49 -5.94 -14.38 13.87
N ALA A 50 -5.22 -15.17 13.07
CA ALA A 50 -5.13 -16.62 13.21
C ALA A 50 -4.19 -17.08 14.33
N GLN A 51 -3.62 -16.15 15.12
CA GLN A 51 -2.62 -16.43 16.17
C GLN A 51 -1.44 -17.29 15.69
N GLY A 52 -1.04 -17.08 14.44
CA GLY A 52 0.02 -17.82 13.78
C GLY A 52 -0.40 -19.12 13.08
N GLY A 53 -1.67 -19.49 13.16
CA GLY A 53 -2.23 -20.66 12.46
C GLY A 53 -2.65 -20.40 11.01
N ASP A 54 -3.03 -21.48 10.34
CA ASP A 54 -3.66 -21.45 9.03
C ASP A 54 -5.19 -21.37 9.19
N LEU A 55 -5.83 -20.50 8.40
CA LEU A 55 -7.30 -20.40 8.37
C LEU A 55 -7.87 -21.34 7.29
N PRO A 56 -8.94 -22.09 7.57
CA PRO A 56 -9.60 -22.93 6.58
C PRO A 56 -10.02 -22.13 5.34
N GLY A 57 -9.68 -22.64 4.15
CA GLY A 57 -10.07 -22.03 2.87
C GLY A 57 -9.32 -20.75 2.48
N VAL A 58 -8.44 -20.22 3.35
CA VAL A 58 -7.59 -19.08 3.01
C VAL A 58 -6.34 -19.58 2.29
N PRO A 59 -6.04 -19.11 1.05
CA PRO A 59 -4.87 -19.57 0.32
C PRO A 59 -3.60 -19.07 0.99
N LYS A 60 -2.51 -19.84 0.86
CA LYS A 60 -1.19 -19.41 1.33
C LYS A 60 -0.76 -18.11 0.64
N ALA A 61 -0.34 -17.13 1.43
CA ALA A 61 0.18 -15.88 0.92
C ALA A 61 1.50 -16.09 0.15
N ALA A 62 1.65 -15.44 -1.01
CA ALA A 62 2.94 -15.34 -1.67
C ALA A 62 3.91 -14.49 -0.84
N ASN A 63 5.20 -14.54 -1.19
CA ASN A 63 6.23 -13.75 -0.51
C ASN A 63 6.21 -12.29 -1.00
N TYR A 64 5.19 -11.55 -0.56
CA TYR A 64 4.94 -10.18 -1.03
C TYR A 64 6.08 -9.22 -0.68
N LYS A 65 6.71 -9.37 0.49
CA LYS A 65 7.86 -8.55 0.88
C LYS A 65 9.02 -8.69 -0.11
N ASP A 66 9.37 -9.92 -0.50
CA ASP A 66 10.45 -10.13 -1.46
C ASP A 66 10.09 -9.62 -2.85
N LEU A 67 8.82 -9.72 -3.26
CA LEU A 67 8.34 -9.12 -4.51
C LEU A 67 8.41 -7.59 -4.49
N ALA A 68 8.08 -6.95 -3.37
CA ALA A 68 8.23 -5.50 -3.19
C ALA A 68 9.71 -5.09 -3.28
N TYR A 69 10.60 -5.83 -2.60
CA TYR A 69 12.04 -5.61 -2.66
C TYR A 69 12.60 -5.80 -4.07
N GLN A 70 12.15 -6.84 -4.78
CA GLN A 70 12.54 -7.07 -6.17
C GLN A 70 12.11 -5.91 -7.06
N ALA A 71 10.94 -5.32 -6.83
CA ALA A 71 10.37 -4.26 -7.66
C ALA A 71 11.02 -2.88 -7.43
N ALA A 72 11.15 -2.44 -6.17
CA ALA A 72 11.58 -1.07 -5.84
C ALA A 72 12.88 -0.98 -5.01
N GLY A 73 13.44 -2.12 -4.58
CA GLY A 73 14.62 -2.16 -3.71
C GLY A 73 14.29 -2.07 -2.22
N LYS A 74 15.25 -2.49 -1.39
CA LYS A 74 15.06 -2.59 0.07
C LYS A 74 14.91 -1.24 0.77
N ILE A 75 15.66 -0.22 0.33
CA ILE A 75 15.65 1.12 0.95
C ILE A 75 14.25 1.71 0.85
N TYR A 76 13.71 1.82 -0.37
CA TYR A 76 12.37 2.32 -0.64
C TYR A 76 11.30 1.60 0.18
N VAL A 77 11.32 0.26 0.16
CA VAL A 77 10.30 -0.53 0.85
C VAL A 77 10.40 -0.36 2.37
N ASN A 78 11.59 -0.33 2.94
CA ASN A 78 11.75 -0.17 4.39
C ASN A 78 11.30 1.23 4.86
N GLU A 79 11.72 2.29 4.19
CA GLU A 79 11.28 3.67 4.48
C GLU A 79 9.74 3.79 4.40
N ARG A 80 9.13 3.13 3.41
CA ARG A 80 7.68 3.17 3.22
C ARG A 80 6.93 2.33 4.25
N LEU A 81 7.47 1.19 4.68
CA LEU A 81 6.88 0.36 5.74
C LEU A 81 6.97 1.02 7.13
N GLU A 82 7.97 1.87 7.36
CA GLU A 82 8.05 2.72 8.56
C GLU A 82 6.96 3.81 8.56
N SER A 83 6.46 4.19 7.39
CA SER A 83 5.33 5.10 7.27
C SER A 83 4.01 4.39 7.61
N ARG A 84 3.12 5.05 8.36
CA ARG A 84 1.79 4.51 8.71
C ARG A 84 0.90 4.24 7.48
N GLY A 85 1.19 4.89 6.35
CA GLY A 85 0.32 4.90 5.17
C GLY A 85 0.01 3.52 4.59
N ILE A 86 0.98 2.61 4.48
CA ILE A 86 0.75 1.26 3.95
C ILE A 86 -0.18 0.46 4.86
N ARG A 87 0.04 0.55 6.17
CA ARG A 87 -0.76 -0.15 7.18
C ARG A 87 -2.19 0.37 7.18
N ASP A 88 -2.36 1.69 7.18
CA ASP A 88 -3.67 2.33 7.25
C ASP A 88 -4.49 2.03 5.97
N LEU A 89 -3.85 1.99 4.79
CA LEU A 89 -4.49 1.55 3.55
C LEU A 89 -4.92 0.08 3.60
N ALA A 90 -4.10 -0.81 4.18
CA ALA A 90 -4.47 -2.21 4.35
C ALA A 90 -5.68 -2.37 5.29
N ILE A 91 -5.72 -1.62 6.41
CA ILE A 91 -6.88 -1.61 7.32
C ILE A 91 -8.13 -1.14 6.58
N GLN A 92 -8.05 -0.02 5.85
CA GLN A 92 -9.17 0.51 5.08
C GLN A 92 -9.71 -0.51 4.06
N GLN A 93 -8.83 -1.24 3.37
CA GLN A 93 -9.24 -2.28 2.42
C GLN A 93 -9.91 -3.46 3.11
N PHE A 94 -9.40 -3.87 4.28
CA PHE A 94 -10.02 -4.94 5.07
C PHE A 94 -11.40 -4.53 5.58
N GLU A 95 -11.52 -3.32 6.15
CA GLU A 95 -12.78 -2.76 6.62
C GLU A 95 -13.82 -2.67 5.49
N ALA A 96 -13.40 -2.24 4.29
CA ALA A 96 -14.29 -2.20 3.13
C ALA A 96 -14.78 -3.60 2.73
N GLU A 97 -13.95 -4.63 2.86
CA GLU A 97 -14.31 -6.00 2.49
C GLU A 97 -15.20 -6.67 3.54
N VAL A 98 -14.87 -6.53 4.83
CA VAL A 98 -15.66 -7.13 5.92
C VAL A 98 -17.05 -6.49 6.02
N ASN A 99 -17.18 -5.19 5.74
CA ASN A 99 -18.46 -4.49 5.80
C ASN A 99 -19.36 -4.69 4.56
N LYS A 100 -18.96 -5.52 3.58
CA LYS A 100 -19.85 -5.90 2.46
C LYS A 100 -21.08 -6.68 2.91
N LYS A 101 -21.02 -7.31 4.09
CA LYS A 101 -22.17 -7.88 4.79
C LYS A 101 -22.28 -7.22 6.16
N SER A 102 -23.51 -7.08 6.65
CA SER A 102 -23.75 -6.58 8.01
C SER A 102 -23.21 -7.59 9.03
N PHE A 103 -22.06 -7.30 9.61
CA PHE A 103 -21.38 -8.18 10.56
C PHE A 103 -22.21 -8.40 11.83
N ASN A 104 -22.86 -7.34 12.33
CA ASN A 104 -23.60 -7.35 13.60
C ASN A 104 -24.91 -8.15 13.54
N SER A 105 -25.36 -8.55 12.36
CA SER A 105 -26.55 -9.40 12.18
C SER A 105 -26.23 -10.89 12.09
N LEU A 106 -24.94 -11.25 12.12
CA LEU A 106 -24.48 -12.64 12.03
C LEU A 106 -24.26 -13.21 13.43
N ASN A 107 -24.54 -14.51 13.61
CA ASN A 107 -24.12 -15.24 14.81
C ASN A 107 -22.60 -15.50 14.80
N GLU A 108 -22.04 -16.00 15.90
CA GLU A 108 -20.58 -16.19 16.03
C GLU A 108 -19.96 -17.07 14.94
N SER A 109 -20.61 -18.20 14.59
CA SER A 109 -20.13 -19.09 13.53
C SER A 109 -20.17 -18.42 12.17
N GLU A 110 -21.24 -17.68 11.89
CA GLU A 110 -21.39 -16.93 10.64
C GLU A 110 -20.40 -15.77 10.54
N GLN A 111 -20.06 -15.14 11.67
CA GLN A 111 -19.02 -14.11 11.75
C GLN A 111 -17.65 -14.70 11.43
N GLU A 112 -17.30 -15.84 12.01
CA GLU A 112 -16.04 -16.53 11.74
C GLU A 112 -15.94 -16.95 10.25
N ASP A 113 -16.99 -17.57 9.71
CA ASP A 113 -17.06 -17.93 8.29
C ASP A 113 -16.92 -16.71 7.37
N HIS A 114 -17.55 -15.59 7.76
CA HIS A 114 -17.46 -14.34 7.02
C HIS A 114 -16.05 -13.75 7.05
N ILE A 115 -15.39 -13.70 8.22
CA ILE A 115 -13.99 -13.25 8.33
C ILE A 115 -13.05 -14.15 7.52
N ASN A 116 -13.22 -15.47 7.60
CA ASN A 116 -12.42 -16.41 6.81
C ASN A 116 -12.62 -16.21 5.31
N ALA A 117 -13.85 -15.99 4.86
CA ALA A 117 -14.16 -15.67 3.46
C ALA A 117 -13.56 -14.31 3.02
N THR A 118 -13.58 -13.30 3.89
CA THR A 118 -12.93 -12.00 3.67
C THR A 118 -11.42 -12.18 3.49
N TRP A 119 -10.75 -12.91 4.40
CA TRP A 119 -9.32 -13.19 4.26
C TRP A 119 -9.01 -13.98 2.99
N ALA A 120 -9.80 -15.00 2.67
CA ALA A 120 -9.64 -15.79 1.46
C ALA A 120 -9.71 -14.91 0.21
N THR A 121 -10.64 -13.95 0.17
CA THR A 121 -10.80 -13.01 -0.94
C THR A 121 -9.61 -12.06 -1.07
N ILE A 122 -9.18 -11.46 0.04
CA ILE A 122 -8.06 -10.51 0.06
C ILE A 122 -6.76 -11.20 -0.36
N ILE A 123 -6.42 -12.33 0.24
CA ILE A 123 -5.16 -13.03 -0.04
C ILE A 123 -5.15 -13.59 -1.46
N ARG A 124 -6.29 -14.10 -1.97
CA ARG A 124 -6.41 -14.52 -3.37
C ARG A 124 -6.15 -13.36 -4.33
N ARG A 125 -6.78 -12.20 -4.12
CA ARG A 125 -6.54 -11.01 -4.96
C ARG A 125 -5.07 -10.57 -4.90
N CYS A 126 -4.46 -10.59 -3.72
CA CYS A 126 -3.03 -10.29 -3.58
C CYS A 126 -2.13 -11.28 -4.32
N ASN A 127 -2.45 -12.58 -4.28
CA ASN A 127 -1.76 -13.61 -5.05
C ASN A 127 -1.94 -13.43 -6.58
N GLU A 128 -3.12 -13.01 -7.03
CA GLU A 128 -3.38 -12.68 -8.44
C GLU A 128 -2.52 -11.50 -8.90
N VAL A 129 -2.47 -10.41 -8.12
CA VAL A 129 -1.61 -9.25 -8.40
C VAL A 129 -0.13 -9.64 -8.40
N ALA A 130 0.31 -10.41 -7.41
CA ALA A 130 1.68 -10.92 -7.33
C ALA A 130 2.05 -11.76 -8.57
N THR A 131 1.12 -12.58 -9.06
CA THR A 131 1.32 -13.40 -10.25
C THR A 131 1.39 -12.55 -11.53
N ALA A 132 0.51 -11.56 -11.68
CA ALA A 132 0.52 -10.64 -12.81
C ALA A 132 1.80 -9.78 -12.85
N GLY A 133 2.29 -9.35 -11.67
CA GLY A 133 3.48 -8.51 -11.54
C GLY A 133 4.82 -9.20 -11.80
N LYS A 134 4.89 -10.54 -11.79
CA LYS A 134 6.10 -11.30 -12.18
C LYS A 134 6.57 -11.02 -13.61
N GLY A 135 5.74 -10.36 -14.45
CA GLY A 135 6.13 -9.88 -15.79
C GLY A 135 6.98 -8.60 -15.79
N ILE A 136 7.01 -7.83 -14.70
CA ILE A 136 7.70 -6.53 -14.61
C ILE A 136 9.24 -6.71 -14.65
N ASP A 137 9.75 -7.87 -14.25
CA ASP A 137 11.18 -8.22 -14.31
C ASP A 137 11.75 -8.21 -15.74
N LYS A 138 10.91 -8.40 -16.77
CA LYS A 138 11.35 -8.30 -18.17
C LYS A 138 11.69 -6.86 -18.59
N ILE A 139 11.18 -5.86 -17.88
CA ILE A 139 11.42 -4.44 -18.14
C ILE A 139 12.77 -4.01 -17.51
N LYS A 140 13.22 -4.68 -16.44
CA LYS A 140 14.51 -4.41 -15.76
C LYS A 140 15.76 -4.83 -16.52
N LYS A 141 15.63 -5.51 -17.67
CA LYS A 141 16.77 -5.84 -18.56
C LYS A 141 17.12 -4.72 -19.55
N GLN A 142 16.51 -3.53 -19.44
CA GLN A 142 17.15 -2.34 -20.02
C GLN A 142 18.27 -1.88 -19.08
N PRO A 143 19.51 -1.70 -19.58
CA PRO A 143 20.60 -1.20 -18.77
C PRO A 143 20.20 0.16 -18.18
N ALA A 144 20.63 0.41 -16.94
CA ALA A 144 20.38 1.68 -16.27
C ALA A 144 20.82 2.85 -17.16
N PRO A 145 20.06 3.97 -17.20
CA PRO A 145 20.46 5.15 -17.95
C PRO A 145 21.84 5.63 -17.48
N SER A 146 22.70 5.97 -18.45
CA SER A 146 24.14 6.22 -18.31
C SER A 146 24.55 7.35 -17.34
N TRP A 147 23.62 7.99 -16.66
CA TRP A 147 23.87 9.07 -15.68
C TRP A 147 24.01 8.57 -14.24
N GLN A 148 23.82 7.27 -13.98
CA GLN A 148 23.96 6.67 -12.64
C GLN A 148 25.33 6.00 -12.37
N SER A 149 26.36 6.20 -13.20
CA SER A 149 27.72 5.84 -12.80
C SER A 149 28.21 6.82 -11.72
N PRO A 150 28.52 6.37 -10.50
CA PRO A 150 29.34 7.15 -9.60
C PRO A 150 30.74 7.18 -10.23
N ASN A 151 31.16 8.36 -10.68
CA ASN A 151 32.57 8.63 -10.96
C ASN A 151 33.36 8.28 -9.69
N THR A 152 33.99 7.10 -9.71
CA THR A 152 35.06 6.75 -8.80
C THR A 152 36.32 6.72 -9.64
N ARG A 153 37.31 7.48 -9.14
CA ARG A 153 38.55 7.93 -9.81
C ARG A 153 39.35 6.81 -10.46
#